data_AF-A0A8T7HL14-F1
#
_entry.id   AF-A0A8T7HL14-F1
#
_cell.length_a   1.000
_cell.length_b   1.000
_cell.length_c   1.000
_cell.angle_alpha   90.00
_cell.angle_beta   90.00
_cell.angle_gamma   90.00
#
_symmetry.space_group_name_H-M   'P 1'
#
loop_
_entity.id
_entity.type
_entity.pdbx_description
1 polymer ?
#
loop_
_entity_poly.entity_id
_entity_poly.type
_entity_poly.pdbx_seq_one_letter_code
_entity_poly.pdbx_strand_id
1 'polypeptide(L)'
;MTSYNDVKESDVKKLKKYGFSEEKKGRDELLRLKGNCSLVLYKTGKLLVQGKKECVSEVEKLIDYCGVAKNTGLAGLAIGTDESLKGDTFGGIVVAGFLADDS
;
A
#
# COMPACT_ATOMS: atom_id res chain seq x y z
N MET A 1 2.50 -3.79 11.38
CA MET A 1 2.28 -4.48 10.09
C MET A 1 1.61 -3.46 9.21
N THR A 2 2.18 -3.22 8.03
CA THR A 2 1.71 -2.18 7.10
C THR A 2 1.66 -2.79 5.70
N SER A 3 0.76 -2.31 4.84
CA SER A 3 0.69 -2.76 3.46
C SER A 3 0.53 -1.61 2.48
N TYR A 4 1.14 -1.77 1.32
CA TYR A 4 1.08 -0.84 0.19
C TYR A 4 0.48 -1.53 -1.02
N ASN A 5 -0.23 -0.78 -1.85
CA ASN A 5 -0.81 -1.28 -3.10
C ASN A 5 -0.02 -0.76 -4.31
N ASP A 6 -0.22 -1.41 -5.45
CA ASP A 6 0.36 -1.00 -6.75
C ASP A 6 1.89 -0.91 -6.78
N VAL A 7 2.57 -1.77 -6.00
CA VAL A 7 4.03 -1.82 -5.91
C VAL A 7 4.61 -2.73 -6.99
N LYS A 8 5.68 -2.27 -7.67
CA LYS A 8 6.39 -3.07 -8.68
C LYS A 8 7.57 -3.83 -8.09
N GLU A 9 7.83 -5.02 -8.62
CA GLU A 9 8.95 -5.86 -8.19
C GLU A 9 10.32 -5.17 -8.36
N SER A 10 10.50 -4.41 -9.45
CA SER A 10 11.72 -3.63 -9.71
C SER A 10 12.02 -2.63 -8.60
N ASP A 11 10.98 -2.07 -7.99
CA ASP A 11 11.15 -1.09 -6.91
C ASP A 11 11.50 -1.78 -5.60
N VAL A 12 10.84 -2.89 -5.25
CA VAL A 12 11.16 -3.67 -4.04
C VAL A 12 12.58 -4.22 -4.09
N LYS A 13 13.09 -4.59 -5.27
CA LYS A 13 14.49 -5.04 -5.45
C LYS A 13 15.52 -3.98 -5.07
N LYS A 14 15.19 -2.69 -5.09
CA LYS A 14 16.09 -1.61 -4.62
C LYS A 14 16.41 -1.75 -3.14
N LEU A 15 15.56 -2.38 -2.35
CA LEU A 15 15.74 -2.56 -0.91
C LEU A 15 16.88 -3.53 -0.56
N LYS A 16 17.32 -4.36 -1.51
CA LYS A 16 18.45 -5.28 -1.31
C LYS A 16 19.75 -4.59 -0.90
N LYS A 17 20.00 -3.39 -1.43
CA LYS A 17 21.21 -2.60 -1.12
C LYS A 17 21.23 -2.10 0.35
N TYR A 18 20.13 -2.23 1.07
CA TYR A 18 19.98 -1.86 2.47
C TYR A 18 19.92 -3.07 3.42
N GLY A 19 20.51 -4.20 3.02
CA GLY A 19 20.65 -5.37 3.87
C GLY A 19 19.47 -6.35 3.83
N PHE A 20 18.58 -6.24 2.84
CA PHE A 20 17.54 -7.22 2.59
C PHE A 20 18.02 -8.32 1.64
N SER A 21 17.81 -9.58 2.00
CA SER A 21 18.12 -10.76 1.19
C SER A 21 16.85 -11.45 0.68
N GLU A 22 16.93 -12.14 -0.45
CA GLU A 22 15.79 -12.94 -0.94
C GLU A 22 15.59 -14.20 -0.09
N GLU A 23 14.33 -14.48 0.24
CA GLU A 23 13.91 -15.74 0.84
C GLU A 23 13.06 -16.55 -0.13
N LYS A 24 12.88 -17.84 0.20
CA LYS A 24 11.97 -18.72 -0.53
C LYS A 24 10.55 -18.14 -0.49
N LYS A 25 10.02 -17.80 -1.68
CA LYS A 25 8.68 -17.26 -1.85
C LYS A 25 7.59 -18.35 -1.87
N GLY A 26 6.38 -17.97 -1.48
CA GLY A 26 5.16 -18.75 -1.60
C GLY A 26 4.56 -18.75 -3.01
N ARG A 27 3.45 -19.47 -3.20
CA ARG A 27 2.79 -19.67 -4.51
C ARG A 27 2.29 -18.36 -5.14
N ASP A 28 1.74 -17.47 -4.32
CA ASP A 28 1.10 -16.21 -4.74
C ASP A 28 1.99 -14.98 -4.53
N GLU A 29 3.23 -15.22 -4.13
CA GLU A 29 4.24 -14.20 -3.91
C GLU A 29 5.07 -14.02 -5.20
N LEU A 30 5.27 -12.77 -5.60
CA LEU A 30 6.24 -12.40 -6.64
C LEU A 30 7.65 -12.43 -6.07
N LEU A 31 7.83 -11.82 -4.89
CA LEU A 31 9.11 -11.61 -4.24
C LEU A 31 8.94 -11.64 -2.73
N ARG A 32 9.90 -12.25 -2.03
CA ARG A 32 9.99 -12.21 -0.57
C ARG A 32 11.39 -11.80 -0.17
N LEU A 33 11.50 -10.74 0.64
CA LEU A 33 12.77 -10.28 1.19
C LEU A 33 12.76 -10.34 2.72
N LYS A 34 13.92 -10.65 3.29
CA LYS A 34 14.15 -10.66 4.74
C LYS A 34 15.33 -9.75 5.10
N GLY A 35 15.15 -8.96 6.14
CA GLY A 35 16.17 -8.13 6.76
C GLY A 35 15.70 -7.75 8.16
N ASN A 36 15.73 -6.44 8.48
CA ASN A 36 15.13 -5.90 9.71
C ASN A 36 13.62 -6.21 9.82
N CYS A 37 12.93 -6.36 8.68
CA CYS A 37 11.55 -6.85 8.60
C CYS A 37 11.42 -7.91 7.51
N SER A 38 10.27 -8.58 7.47
CA SER A 38 9.84 -9.39 6.33
C SER A 38 9.06 -8.51 5.36
N LEU A 39 9.44 -8.58 4.09
CA LEU A 39 8.76 -7.92 2.97
C LEU A 39 8.21 -8.99 2.03
N VAL A 40 6.92 -8.94 1.76
CA VAL A 40 6.24 -9.90 0.89
C VAL A 40 5.49 -9.13 -0.19
N LEU A 41 5.92 -9.26 -1.44
CA LEU A 41 5.23 -8.71 -2.59
C LEU A 41 4.38 -9.80 -3.23
N TYR A 42 3.07 -9.61 -3.27
CA TYR A 42 2.11 -10.51 -3.91
C TYR A 42 1.96 -10.21 -5.40
N LYS A 43 1.51 -11.21 -6.17
CA LYS A 43 1.17 -11.04 -7.61
C LYS A 43 0.13 -9.95 -7.89
N THR A 44 -0.67 -9.61 -6.88
CA THR A 44 -1.65 -8.51 -6.93
C THR A 44 -1.03 -7.12 -6.93
N GLY A 45 0.29 -6.99 -6.72
CA GLY A 45 0.96 -5.70 -6.51
C GLY A 45 0.91 -5.22 -5.06
N LYS A 46 0.29 -6.00 -4.15
CA LYS A 46 0.29 -5.69 -2.72
C LYS A 46 1.64 -6.01 -2.10
N LEU A 47 2.29 -5.03 -1.50
CA LEU A 47 3.48 -5.21 -0.66
C LEU A 47 3.06 -5.24 0.81
N LEU A 48 3.47 -6.29 1.51
CA LEU A 48 3.21 -6.48 2.93
C LEU A 48 4.52 -6.37 3.73
N VAL A 49 4.52 -5.49 4.73
CA VAL A 49 5.64 -5.26 5.65
C VAL A 49 5.29 -5.80 7.03
N GLN A 50 6.06 -6.80 7.49
CA GLN A 50 5.83 -7.50 8.76
C GLN A 50 7.10 -7.52 9.62
N GLY A 51 6.96 -7.14 10.89
CA GLY A 51 8.05 -7.13 11.86
C GLY A 51 7.64 -6.43 13.14
N LYS A 52 8.62 -6.19 14.03
CA LYS A 52 8.44 -5.37 15.23
C LYS A 52 8.11 -3.92 14.84
N LYS A 53 7.34 -3.22 15.67
CA LYS A 53 6.83 -1.86 15.38
C LYS A 53 7.95 -0.87 14.99
N GLU A 54 9.05 -0.88 15.73
CA GLU A 54 10.22 -0.03 15.49
C GLU A 54 10.81 -0.28 14.10
N CYS A 55 11.09 -1.56 13.78
CA CYS A 55 11.65 -1.97 12.50
C CYS A 55 10.71 -1.67 11.33
N VAL A 56 9.39 -1.81 11.52
CA VAL A 56 8.42 -1.45 10.49
C VAL A 56 8.52 0.04 10.18
N SER A 57 8.55 0.93 11.18
CA SER A 57 8.63 2.37 10.93
C SER A 57 9.92 2.81 10.23
N GLU A 58 11.05 2.14 10.51
CA GLU A 58 12.30 2.39 9.81
C GLU A 58 12.20 2.00 8.33
N VAL A 59 11.57 0.85 8.07
CA VAL A 59 11.40 0.32 6.72
C VAL A 59 10.39 1.14 5.92
N GLU A 60 9.36 1.70 6.56
CA GLU A 60 8.42 2.65 5.93
C GLU A 60 9.16 3.89 5.41
N LYS A 61 10.03 4.49 6.23
CA LYS A 61 10.88 5.62 5.80
C LYS A 61 11.79 5.25 4.63
N LEU A 62 12.29 4.02 4.62
CA LEU A 62 13.14 3.48 3.57
C LEU A 62 12.38 3.24 2.26
N ILE A 63 11.14 2.75 2.35
CA ILE A 63 10.20 2.57 1.24
C ILE A 63 9.87 3.92 0.60
N ASP A 64 9.58 4.93 1.41
CA ASP A 64 9.32 6.30 0.96
C ASP A 64 10.56 6.92 0.29
N TYR A 65 11.73 6.82 0.94
CA TYR A 65 12.99 7.32 0.40
C TYR A 65 13.36 6.68 -0.95
N CYS A 66 13.09 5.38 -1.11
CA CYS A 66 13.36 4.67 -2.36
C CYS A 66 12.27 4.84 -3.42
N GLY A 67 11.16 5.51 -3.08
CA GLY A 67 9.98 5.66 -3.93
C GLY A 67 9.36 4.32 -4.31
N VAL A 68 9.36 3.34 -3.40
CA VAL A 68 8.90 1.97 -3.68
C VAL A 68 7.39 1.86 -3.69
N ALA A 69 6.75 2.58 -2.78
CA ALA A 69 5.34 2.85 -2.82
C ALA A 69 5.18 4.37 -2.98
N LYS A 70 4.35 4.80 -3.93
CA LYS A 70 3.88 6.17 -3.89
C LYS A 70 2.82 6.21 -2.80
N ASN A 71 3.00 7.04 -1.77
CA ASN A 71 1.86 7.52 -1.01
C ASN A 71 1.01 8.36 -1.97
N THR A 72 0.08 7.70 -2.66
CA THR A 72 -0.96 8.33 -3.48
C THR A 72 -2.14 8.77 -2.62
N GLY A 73 -1.98 8.83 -1.29
CA GLY A 73 -2.87 9.64 -0.47
C GLY A 73 -2.92 11.02 -1.09
N LEU A 74 -4.12 11.44 -1.50
CA LEU A 74 -4.40 12.83 -1.84
C LEU A 74 -4.02 13.62 -0.59
N ALA A 75 -2.82 14.19 -0.58
CA ALA A 75 -2.37 14.99 0.53
C ALA A 75 -3.18 16.29 0.55
N GLY A 76 -3.79 16.60 1.70
CA GLY A 76 -4.55 17.82 1.90
C GLY A 76 -6.06 17.61 1.77
N LEU A 77 -6.73 18.55 1.11
CA LEU A 77 -8.19 18.61 1.05
C LEU A 77 -8.72 17.81 -0.15
N ALA A 78 -9.56 16.81 0.09
CA ALA A 78 -10.19 16.00 -0.95
C ALA A 78 -11.71 15.95 -0.80
N ILE A 79 -12.45 16.00 -1.91
CA ILE A 79 -13.90 15.79 -1.92
C ILE A 79 -14.20 14.55 -2.76
N GLY A 80 -14.85 13.56 -2.15
CA GLY A 80 -15.36 12.37 -2.83
C GLY A 80 -16.88 12.43 -2.90
N THR A 81 -17.46 12.21 -4.08
CA THR A 81 -18.91 12.11 -4.27
C THR A 81 -19.27 10.74 -4.80
N ASP A 82 -20.38 10.19 -4.32
CA ASP A 82 -20.93 8.93 -4.81
C ASP A 82 -22.46 8.99 -4.82
N GLU A 83 -23.08 8.15 -5.66
CA GLU A 83 -24.52 8.05 -5.78
C GLU A 83 -25.07 6.65 -5.45
N SER A 84 -26.31 6.60 -4.97
CA SER A 84 -27.03 5.36 -4.69
C SER A 84 -28.48 5.42 -5.16
N LEU A 85 -29.14 4.26 -5.16
CA LEU A 85 -30.54 4.04 -5.54
C LEU A 85 -30.86 4.26 -7.04
N LYS A 86 -29.84 4.27 -7.91
CA LYS A 86 -30.03 4.39 -9.36
C LYS A 86 -30.79 3.23 -10.00
N GLY A 87 -30.68 2.04 -9.40
CA GLY A 87 -31.31 0.80 -9.89
C GLY A 87 -32.63 0.44 -9.22
N ASP A 88 -33.09 1.24 -8.25
CA ASP A 88 -34.28 0.90 -7.49
C ASP A 88 -35.56 1.35 -8.19
N THR A 89 -36.56 0.47 -8.24
CA THR A 89 -37.85 0.73 -8.89
C THR A 89 -38.65 1.84 -8.19
N PHE A 90 -38.46 2.00 -6.87
CA PHE A 90 -39.11 3.03 -6.07
C PHE A 90 -38.08 3.66 -5.12
N GLY A 91 -38.12 4.98 -4.97
CA GLY A 91 -37.13 5.77 -4.26
C GLY A 91 -36.59 6.91 -5.13
N GLY A 92 -35.79 7.80 -4.55
CA GLY A 92 -35.09 8.85 -5.29
C GLY A 92 -33.60 8.55 -5.38
N ILE A 93 -32.93 9.00 -6.46
CA ILE A 93 -31.46 8.94 -6.52
C ILE A 93 -30.90 9.81 -5.41
N VAL A 94 -30.00 9.25 -4.61
CA VAL A 94 -29.31 9.97 -3.54
C VAL A 94 -27.87 10.17 -3.97
N VAL A 95 -27.40 11.41 -3.91
CA VAL A 95 -25.99 11.76 -4.15
C VAL A 95 -25.44 12.34 -2.87
N ALA A 96 -24.31 11.83 -2.39
CA ALA A 96 -23.63 12.31 -1.21
C ALA A 96 -22.19 12.71 -1.54
N GLY A 97 -21.72 13.80 -0.94
CA GLY A 97 -20.34 14.25 -1.01
C GLY A 97 -19.71 14.29 0.38
N PHE A 98 -18.47 13.86 0.48
CA PHE A 98 -17.68 13.91 1.72
C PHE A 98 -16.40 14.70 1.50
N LEU A 99 -16.11 15.62 2.43
CA LEU A 99 -14.85 16.35 2.51
C LEU A 99 -13.91 15.59 3.46
N ALA A 100 -12.81 15.08 2.92
CA ALA A 100 -11.68 14.58 3.69
C ALA A 100 -10.64 15.71 3.82
N ASP A 101 -10.24 15.99 5.06
CA ASP A 101 -9.22 16.98 5.40
C ASP A 101 -8.18 16.29 6.31
N ASP A 102 -6.91 16.42 5.95
CA ASP A 102 -5.77 15.88 6.70
C ASP A 102 -5.26 16.85 7.80
N SER A 103 -5.92 18.00 8.00
CA SER A 103 -5.59 19.03 8.99
C SER A 103 -5.77 18.61 10.45
#